data_AF-A0A117USJ5-F1
#
_entry.id   AF-A0A117USJ5-F1
#
_cell.length_a   1.000
_cell.length_b   1.000
_cell.length_c   1.000
_cell.angle_alpha   90.00
_cell.angle_beta   90.00
_cell.angle_gamma   90.00
#
_symmetry.space_group_name_H-M   'P 1'
#
loop_
_entity.id
_entity.type
_entity.pdbx_description
1 polymer ?
#
loop_
_entity_poly.entity_id
_entity_poly.type
_entity_poly.pdbx_seq_one_letter_code
_entity_poly.pdbx_strand_id
1 'polypeptide(L)'
;MKEFFSNVSPVRAVKDLWQIMGAPSEYRLRSLALALLVTGGIFSVMWQQGGRGLPRPPEVIYFESWRADRTDAEIIAGNIEATRKARAEAAEEQARAEDVRKMYKAVGAATGLDTEAMDRQAKAERAAQARAEDARTKALLDRLVVKPAAAPSPKAP
;
A
#
# COMPACT_ATOMS: atom_id res chain seq x y z
N MET A 1 -25.09 48.74 6.80
CA MET A 1 -23.71 48.21 6.68
C MET A 1 -22.70 49.24 6.16
N LYS A 2 -23.03 50.13 5.20
CA LYS A 2 -22.07 51.14 4.70
C LYS A 2 -21.53 52.11 5.78
N GLU A 3 -22.38 52.54 6.71
CA GLU A 3 -21.99 53.44 7.82
C GLU A 3 -20.97 52.83 8.81
N PHE A 4 -21.04 51.52 9.06
CA PHE A 4 -20.13 50.84 10.00
C PHE A 4 -18.70 50.76 9.45
N PHE A 5 -18.56 50.47 8.15
CA PHE A 5 -17.26 50.42 7.46
C PHE A 5 -16.71 51.80 7.06
N SER A 6 -17.51 52.86 7.17
CA SER A 6 -17.06 54.26 7.02
C SER A 6 -16.32 54.75 8.28
N ASN A 7 -16.79 54.33 9.46
CA ASN A 7 -16.21 54.72 10.76
C ASN A 7 -15.17 53.73 11.29
N VAL A 8 -15.23 52.46 10.88
CA VAL A 8 -14.26 51.41 11.25
C VAL A 8 -13.59 50.89 9.98
N SER A 9 -12.33 51.26 9.80
CA SER A 9 -11.48 50.79 8.69
C SER A 9 -10.95 49.39 9.00
N PRO A 10 -11.39 48.33 8.29
CA PRO A 10 -10.92 46.96 8.53
C PRO A 10 -9.42 46.81 8.26
N VAL A 11 -8.94 47.52 7.24
CA VAL A 11 -7.52 47.54 6.86
C VAL A 11 -6.68 48.15 7.99
N ARG A 12 -7.17 49.22 8.62
CA ARG A 12 -6.48 49.85 9.75
C ARG A 12 -6.49 48.96 10.98
N ALA A 13 -7.60 48.27 11.26
CA ALA A 13 -7.69 47.32 12.37
C ALA A 13 -6.70 46.15 12.21
N VAL A 14 -6.56 45.59 11.00
CA VAL A 14 -5.55 44.54 10.72
C VAL A 14 -4.14 45.08 10.90
N LYS A 15 -3.85 46.29 10.40
CA LYS A 15 -2.53 46.92 10.55
C LYS A 15 -2.19 47.20 12.02
N ASP A 16 -3.15 47.67 12.79
CA ASP A 16 -3.02 47.94 14.23
C ASP A 16 -2.76 46.65 15.01
N LEU A 17 -3.52 45.58 14.71
CA LEU A 17 -3.30 44.25 15.28
C LEU A 17 -1.88 43.73 14.98
N TRP A 18 -1.42 43.85 13.74
CA TRP A 18 -0.06 43.45 13.36
C TRP A 18 1.02 44.26 14.08
N GLN A 19 0.78 45.56 14.29
CA GLN A 19 1.70 46.43 15.03
C GLN A 19 1.79 46.03 16.51
N ILE A 20 0.66 45.70 17.14
CA ILE A 20 0.60 45.24 18.53
C ILE A 20 1.22 43.84 18.69
N MET A 21 0.95 42.92 17.76
CA MET A 21 1.54 41.58 17.74
C MET A 21 3.05 41.61 17.48
N GLY A 22 3.54 42.57 16.68
CA GLY A 22 4.95 42.76 16.38
C GLY A 22 5.72 43.57 17.43
N ALA A 23 5.02 44.27 18.33
CA ALA A 23 5.65 45.11 19.35
C ALA A 23 6.53 44.26 20.28
N PRO A 24 7.75 44.73 20.62
CA PRO A 24 8.61 44.05 21.58
C PRO A 24 7.93 44.10 22.96
N SER A 25 7.53 42.93 23.48
CA SER A 25 6.99 42.78 24.83
C SER A 25 7.96 41.98 25.69
N GLU A 26 8.08 42.36 26.96
CA GLU A 26 8.92 41.67 27.94
C GLU A 26 8.54 40.19 28.09
N TYR A 27 7.25 39.88 27.90
CA TYR A 27 6.70 38.54 28.07
C TYR A 27 6.68 37.69 26.80
N ARG A 28 7.16 38.19 25.65
CA ARG A 28 7.01 37.52 24.34
C ARG A 28 7.52 36.08 24.32
N LEU A 29 8.66 35.83 24.96
CA LEU A 29 9.21 34.47 25.06
C LEU A 29 8.46 33.61 26.09
N ARG A 30 7.98 34.20 27.17
CA ARG A 30 7.22 33.50 28.22
C ARG A 30 5.84 33.08 27.71
N SER A 31 5.14 33.97 26.99
CA SER A 31 3.85 33.67 26.37
C SER A 31 3.98 32.65 25.24
N LEU A 32 5.05 32.73 24.43
CA LEU A 32 5.35 31.71 23.41
C LEU A 32 5.60 30.34 24.06
N ALA A 33 6.43 30.29 25.10
CA ALA A 33 6.71 29.05 25.82
C ALA A 33 5.44 28.45 26.44
N LEU A 34 4.57 29.28 27.03
CA LEU A 34 3.29 28.84 27.58
C LEU A 34 2.35 28.30 26.49
N ALA A 35 2.26 28.99 25.34
CA ALA A 35 1.46 28.54 24.21
C ALA A 35 1.94 27.18 23.69
N LEU A 36 3.26 27.01 23.50
CA LEU A 36 3.85 25.74 23.11
C LEU A 36 3.61 24.63 24.14
N LEU A 37 3.66 24.95 25.43
CA LEU A 37 3.36 24.00 26.51
C LEU A 37 1.90 23.52 26.47
N VAL A 38 0.95 24.45 26.32
CA VAL A 38 -0.48 24.12 26.26
C VAL A 38 -0.79 23.32 25.01
N THR A 39 -0.37 23.80 23.83
CA THR A 39 -0.60 23.11 22.56
C THR A 39 0.12 21.75 22.53
N GLY A 40 1.41 21.73 22.88
CA GLY A 40 2.20 20.51 22.95
C GLY A 40 1.65 19.50 23.95
N GLY A 41 1.13 19.95 25.10
CA GLY A 41 0.48 19.11 26.09
C GLY A 41 -0.77 18.41 25.53
N ILE A 42 -1.63 19.16 24.83
CA ILE A 42 -2.82 18.58 24.16
C ILE A 42 -2.39 17.53 23.14
N PHE A 43 -1.45 17.86 22.25
CA PHE A 43 -0.97 16.92 21.25
C PHE A 43 -0.25 15.72 21.85
N SER A 44 0.46 15.89 22.96
CA SER A 44 1.10 14.80 23.70
C SER A 44 0.08 13.81 24.23
N VAL A 45 -1.01 14.29 24.83
CA VAL A 45 -2.11 13.41 25.30
C VAL A 45 -2.77 12.72 24.11
N MET A 46 -3.07 13.44 23.03
CA MET A 46 -3.68 12.85 21.83
C MET A 46 -2.78 11.79 21.19
N TRP A 47 -1.48 12.02 21.14
CA TRP A 47 -0.50 11.09 20.59
C TRP A 47 -0.44 9.78 21.39
N GLN A 48 -0.55 9.86 22.71
CA GLN A 48 -0.54 8.68 23.59
C GLN A 48 -1.84 7.88 23.50
N GLN A 49 -2.96 8.52 23.15
CA GLN A 49 -4.25 7.89 22.98
C GLN A 49 -4.39 7.22 21.61
N GLY A 50 -3.37 6.43 21.22
CA GLY A 50 -3.39 5.60 20.03
C GLY A 50 -4.74 4.89 19.95
N GLY A 51 -5.48 5.18 18.88
CA GLY A 51 -6.87 4.74 18.75
C GLY A 51 -6.96 3.26 19.02
N ARG A 52 -7.62 2.87 20.11
CA ARG A 52 -8.11 1.50 20.24
C ARG A 52 -9.13 1.34 19.13
N GLY A 53 -8.66 0.85 17.98
CA GLY A 53 -9.54 0.48 16.88
C GLY A 53 -10.63 -0.42 17.45
N LEU A 54 -11.83 -0.34 16.88
CA LEU A 54 -12.86 -1.33 17.20
C LEU A 54 -12.23 -2.73 17.09
N PRO A 55 -12.65 -3.69 17.94
CA PRO A 55 -12.18 -5.07 17.83
C PRO A 55 -12.18 -5.49 16.36
N ARG A 56 -11.08 -6.08 15.88
CA ARG A 56 -10.98 -6.54 14.50
C ARG A 56 -12.22 -7.39 14.22
N PRO A 57 -13.04 -7.05 13.20
CA PRO A 57 -14.22 -7.85 12.90
C PRO A 57 -13.80 -9.30 12.66
N PRO A 58 -14.67 -10.28 12.97
CA PRO A 58 -14.36 -11.68 12.73
C PRO A 58 -13.97 -11.90 11.27
N GLU A 59 -12.96 -12.73 11.05
CA GLU A 59 -12.52 -13.09 9.71
C GLU A 59 -13.55 -14.04 9.08
N VAL A 60 -14.31 -13.53 8.11
CA VAL A 60 -15.29 -14.33 7.36
C VAL A 60 -14.57 -14.92 6.16
N ILE A 61 -14.22 -16.21 6.25
CA ILE A 61 -13.63 -16.95 5.14
C ILE A 61 -14.77 -17.51 4.29
N TYR A 62 -14.89 -17.01 3.07
CA TYR A 62 -15.85 -17.54 2.09
C TYR A 62 -15.22 -18.72 1.35
N PHE A 63 -15.96 -19.82 1.27
CA PHE A 63 -15.61 -20.97 0.45
C PHE A 63 -16.70 -21.18 -0.60
N GLU A 64 -16.30 -21.37 -1.84
CA GLU A 64 -17.23 -21.73 -2.89
C GLU A 64 -17.70 -23.18 -2.69
N SER A 65 -18.95 -23.35 -2.27
CA SER A 65 -19.58 -24.66 -2.14
C SER A 65 -20.22 -25.05 -3.46
N TRP A 66 -19.62 -26.00 -4.15
CA TRP A 66 -20.12 -26.50 -5.41
C TRP A 66 -21.12 -27.64 -5.24
N ARG A 67 -22.12 -27.73 -6.13
CA ARG A 67 -23.04 -28.87 -6.15
C ARG A 67 -22.30 -30.16 -6.58
N ALA A 68 -22.68 -31.28 -5.96
CA ALA A 68 -22.10 -32.59 -6.23
C ALA A 68 -22.61 -33.24 -7.53
N ASP A 69 -23.74 -32.77 -8.06
CA ASP A 69 -24.39 -33.31 -9.25
C ASP A 69 -24.02 -32.57 -10.55
N ARG A 70 -22.97 -31.74 -10.53
CA ARG A 70 -22.47 -31.04 -11.72
C ARG A 70 -21.86 -32.03 -12.70
N THR A 71 -22.12 -31.80 -13.97
CA THR A 71 -21.51 -32.54 -15.07
C THR A 71 -20.07 -32.05 -15.33
N ASP A 72 -19.24 -32.89 -15.93
CA ASP A 72 -17.87 -32.53 -16.32
C ASP A 72 -17.84 -31.29 -17.24
N ALA A 73 -18.84 -31.15 -18.12
CA ALA A 73 -18.97 -30.00 -19.00
C ALA A 73 -19.19 -28.69 -18.22
N GLU A 74 -20.02 -28.71 -17.18
CA GLU A 74 -20.25 -27.55 -16.29
C GLU A 74 -19.00 -27.22 -15.46
N ILE A 75 -18.26 -28.23 -15.02
CA ILE A 75 -16.99 -28.05 -14.30
C ILE A 75 -15.96 -27.35 -15.20
N ILE A 76 -15.79 -27.82 -16.44
CA ILE A 76 -14.84 -27.24 -17.39
C ILE A 76 -15.24 -25.80 -17.73
N ALA A 77 -16.52 -25.55 -18.00
CA ALA A 77 -17.02 -24.20 -18.27
C ALA A 77 -16.76 -23.24 -17.10
N GLY A 78 -17.06 -23.67 -15.86
CA GLY A 78 -16.80 -22.89 -14.65
C GLY A 78 -15.31 -22.60 -14.44
N ASN A 79 -14.44 -23.58 -14.67
CA ASN A 79 -12.99 -23.39 -14.56
C ASN A 79 -12.44 -22.40 -15.60
N ILE A 80 -12.95 -22.45 -16.84
CA ILE A 80 -12.56 -21.50 -17.89
C ILE A 80 -12.97 -20.09 -17.50
N GLU A 81 -14.19 -19.91 -17.00
CA GLU A 81 -14.69 -18.59 -16.58
C GLU A 81 -13.88 -18.04 -15.39
N ALA A 82 -13.65 -18.87 -14.37
CA ALA A 82 -12.85 -18.50 -13.21
C ALA A 82 -11.41 -18.14 -13.60
N THR A 83 -10.79 -18.93 -14.47
CA THR A 83 -9.44 -18.66 -14.99
C THR A 83 -9.41 -17.35 -15.79
N ARG A 84 -10.44 -17.06 -16.58
CA ARG A 84 -10.54 -15.81 -17.35
C ARG A 84 -10.65 -14.60 -16.42
N LYS A 85 -11.47 -14.68 -15.38
CA LYS A 85 -11.61 -13.62 -14.36
C LYS A 85 -10.29 -13.37 -13.64
N ALA A 86 -9.66 -14.43 -13.11
CA ALA A 86 -8.38 -14.34 -12.43
C ALA A 86 -7.28 -13.75 -13.33
N ARG A 87 -7.23 -14.13 -14.62
CA ARG A 87 -6.27 -13.54 -15.59
C ARG A 87 -6.55 -12.07 -15.88
N ALA A 88 -7.81 -11.67 -15.94
CA ALA A 88 -8.18 -10.27 -16.16
C ALA A 88 -7.76 -9.40 -14.97
N GLU A 89 -8.06 -9.83 -13.75
CA GLU A 89 -7.65 -9.17 -12.51
C GLU A 89 -6.12 -9.06 -12.41
N ALA A 90 -5.40 -10.15 -12.69
CA ALA A 90 -3.94 -10.15 -12.70
C ALA A 90 -3.36 -9.18 -13.75
N ALA A 91 -3.99 -9.03 -14.91
CA ALA A 91 -3.57 -8.08 -15.93
C ALA A 91 -3.78 -6.62 -15.47
N GLU A 92 -4.89 -6.33 -14.80
CA GLU A 92 -5.14 -5.00 -14.22
C GLU A 92 -4.15 -4.66 -13.11
N GLU A 93 -3.86 -5.61 -12.21
CA GLU A 93 -2.87 -5.43 -11.16
C GLU A 93 -1.47 -5.19 -11.72
N GLN A 94 -1.08 -5.91 -12.77
CA GLN A 94 0.17 -5.70 -13.47
C GLN A 94 0.25 -4.29 -14.07
N ALA A 95 -0.81 -3.82 -14.74
CA ALA A 95 -0.86 -2.47 -15.27
C ALA A 95 -0.69 -1.41 -14.17
N ARG A 96 -1.38 -1.56 -13.04
CA ARG A 96 -1.23 -0.66 -11.88
C ARG A 96 0.19 -0.71 -11.31
N ALA A 97 0.77 -1.89 -11.21
CA ALA A 97 2.13 -2.07 -10.71
C ALA A 97 3.16 -1.41 -11.64
N GLU A 98 2.96 -1.48 -12.96
CA GLU A 98 3.79 -0.78 -13.95
C GLU A 98 3.69 0.74 -13.80
N ASP A 99 2.49 1.28 -13.63
CA ASP A 99 2.26 2.71 -13.41
C ASP A 99 2.96 3.19 -12.14
N VAL A 100 2.82 2.46 -11.04
CA VAL A 100 3.48 2.76 -9.78
C VAL A 100 5.00 2.73 -9.94
N ARG A 101 5.55 1.71 -10.59
CA ARG A 101 6.99 1.62 -10.89
C ARG A 101 7.48 2.81 -11.71
N LYS A 102 6.71 3.21 -12.73
CA LYS A 102 7.04 4.38 -13.57
C LYS A 102 7.05 5.67 -12.76
N MET A 103 6.08 5.87 -11.87
CA MET A 103 6.03 7.02 -10.97
C MET A 103 7.26 7.08 -10.06
N TYR A 104 7.61 5.98 -9.40
CA TYR A 104 8.80 5.92 -8.55
C TYR A 104 10.11 6.12 -9.33
N LYS A 105 10.18 5.59 -10.55
CA LYS A 105 11.33 5.81 -11.46
C LYS A 105 11.50 7.30 -11.79
N ALA A 106 10.41 7.99 -12.07
CA ALA A 106 10.42 9.43 -12.37
C ALA A 106 10.85 10.26 -11.15
N VAL A 107 10.35 9.93 -9.96
CA VAL A 107 10.77 10.60 -8.71
C VAL A 107 12.26 10.37 -8.46
N GLY A 108 12.76 9.14 -8.60
CA GLY A 108 14.18 8.84 -8.42
C GLY A 108 15.07 9.59 -9.42
N ALA A 109 14.64 9.68 -10.68
CA ALA A 109 15.36 10.45 -11.69
C ALA A 109 15.41 11.95 -11.33
N ALA A 110 14.30 12.51 -10.84
CA ALA A 110 14.23 13.91 -10.41
C ALA A 110 15.09 14.22 -9.17
N THR A 111 15.33 13.23 -8.30
CA THR A 111 16.20 13.36 -7.12
C THR A 111 17.67 13.01 -7.39
N GLY A 112 18.03 12.72 -8.65
CA GLY A 112 19.41 12.51 -9.09
C GLY A 112 19.90 11.06 -9.06
N LEU A 113 19.01 10.06 -8.91
CA LEU A 113 19.35 8.64 -9.02
C LEU A 113 19.37 8.18 -10.49
N ASP A 114 20.34 7.34 -10.86
CA ASP A 114 20.36 6.67 -12.17
C ASP A 114 19.42 5.45 -12.18
N THR A 115 18.13 5.74 -12.35
CA THR A 115 17.08 4.73 -12.31
C THR A 115 17.06 3.82 -13.55
N GLU A 116 17.70 4.23 -14.65
CA GLU A 116 17.84 3.42 -15.87
C GLU A 116 18.89 2.33 -15.69
N ALA A 117 20.05 2.66 -15.13
CA ALA A 117 21.07 1.65 -14.81
C ALA A 117 20.56 0.63 -13.79
N MET A 118 19.86 1.11 -12.75
CA MET A 118 19.25 0.24 -11.73
C MET A 118 18.20 -0.72 -12.33
N ASP A 119 17.34 -0.24 -13.23
CA ASP A 119 16.33 -1.11 -13.87
C ASP A 119 16.98 -2.16 -14.79
N ARG A 120 18.04 -1.81 -15.53
CA ARG A 120 18.80 -2.77 -16.33
C ARG A 120 19.44 -3.87 -15.48
N GLN A 121 20.09 -3.48 -14.38
CA GLN A 121 20.71 -4.42 -13.46
C GLN A 121 19.64 -5.34 -12.82
N ALA A 122 18.54 -4.76 -12.34
CA ALA A 122 17.45 -5.53 -11.74
C ALA A 122 16.81 -6.51 -12.74
N LYS A 123 16.68 -6.14 -14.01
CA LYS A 123 16.20 -7.06 -15.07
C LYS A 123 17.19 -8.21 -15.32
N ALA A 124 18.49 -7.93 -15.36
CA ALA A 124 19.51 -8.95 -15.53
C ALA A 124 19.53 -9.94 -14.35
N GLU A 125 19.45 -9.44 -13.12
CA GLU A 125 19.39 -10.26 -11.90
C GLU A 125 18.12 -11.12 -11.86
N ARG A 126 16.94 -10.53 -12.15
CA ARG A 126 15.68 -11.30 -12.22
C ARG A 126 15.72 -12.39 -13.29
N ALA A 127 16.29 -12.10 -14.47
CA ALA A 127 16.43 -13.09 -15.53
C ALA A 127 17.40 -14.22 -15.13
N ALA A 128 18.48 -13.92 -14.42
CA ALA A 128 19.41 -14.92 -13.90
C ALA A 128 18.74 -15.80 -12.83
N GLN A 129 17.95 -15.19 -11.92
CA GLN A 129 17.19 -15.91 -10.89
C GLN A 129 16.14 -16.83 -11.51
N ALA A 130 15.35 -16.34 -12.47
CA ALA A 130 14.34 -17.15 -13.17
C ALA A 130 14.97 -18.37 -13.86
N ARG A 131 16.11 -18.20 -14.55
CA ARG A 131 16.85 -19.33 -15.15
C ARG A 131 17.34 -20.34 -14.10
N ALA A 132 17.77 -19.86 -12.94
CA ALA A 132 18.21 -20.74 -11.84
C ALA A 132 17.03 -21.50 -11.23
N GLU A 133 15.86 -20.85 -11.08
CA GLU A 133 14.62 -21.48 -10.62
C GLU A 133 14.09 -22.50 -11.63
N ASP A 134 14.11 -22.20 -12.91
CA ASP A 134 13.74 -23.14 -13.98
C ASP A 134 14.65 -24.37 -13.97
N ALA A 135 15.97 -24.16 -13.83
CA ALA A 135 16.93 -25.24 -13.73
C ALA A 135 16.71 -26.12 -12.48
N ARG A 136 16.41 -25.50 -11.33
CA ARG A 136 16.05 -26.21 -10.10
C ARG A 136 14.75 -27.00 -10.26
N THR A 137 13.74 -26.37 -10.84
CA THR A 137 12.43 -26.97 -11.08
C THR A 137 12.56 -28.18 -12.01
N LYS A 138 13.32 -28.05 -13.09
CA LYS A 138 13.64 -29.17 -14.00
C LYS A 138 14.38 -30.30 -13.29
N ALA A 139 15.41 -29.98 -12.50
CA ALA A 139 16.15 -30.99 -11.73
C ALA A 139 15.25 -31.73 -10.70
N LEU A 140 14.30 -31.02 -10.09
CA LEU A 140 13.30 -31.61 -9.20
C LEU A 140 12.33 -32.53 -9.96
N LEU A 141 11.82 -32.07 -11.11
CA LEU A 141 10.97 -32.86 -12.00
C LEU A 141 11.67 -34.17 -12.42
N ASP A 142 12.91 -34.09 -12.90
CA ASP A 142 13.68 -35.26 -13.32
C ASP A 142 13.89 -36.26 -12.16
N ARG A 143 14.14 -35.75 -10.95
CA ARG A 143 14.28 -36.59 -9.75
C ARG A 143 12.97 -37.28 -9.34
N LEU A 144 11.84 -36.61 -9.51
CA LEU A 144 10.52 -37.13 -9.16
C LEU A 144 9.98 -38.12 -10.20
N VAL A 145 10.26 -37.90 -11.49
CA VAL A 145 9.86 -38.79 -12.59
C VAL A 145 10.59 -40.15 -12.53
N VAL A 146 11.82 -40.19 -12.00
CA VAL A 146 12.63 -41.44 -11.92
C VAL A 146 12.23 -42.35 -10.74
N LYS A 147 11.38 -41.90 -9.80
CA LYS A 147 10.86 -42.77 -8.73
C LYS A 147 9.46 -43.27 -9.10
N PRO A 148 9.28 -44.46 -9.70
CA PRO A 148 7.95 -45.02 -9.85
C PRO A 148 7.35 -45.16 -8.45
N ALA A 149 6.13 -44.66 -8.28
CA ALA A 149 5.36 -44.88 -7.07
C ALA A 149 5.31 -46.39 -6.80
N ALA A 150 5.81 -46.83 -5.64
CA ALA A 150 5.72 -48.22 -5.23
C ALA A 150 4.26 -48.65 -5.36
N ALA A 151 4.03 -49.71 -6.15
CA ALA A 151 2.69 -50.23 -6.40
C ALA A 151 1.98 -50.52 -5.07
N PRO A 152 0.67 -50.21 -4.96
CA PRO A 152 -0.08 -50.51 -3.74
C PRO A 152 -0.04 -52.01 -3.47
N SER A 153 0.42 -52.36 -2.26
CA SER A 153 0.49 -53.75 -1.78
C SER A 153 -0.88 -54.42 -1.90
N PRO A 154 -0.98 -55.63 -2.49
CA PRO A 154 -2.24 -56.37 -2.52
C PRO A 154 -2.64 -56.71 -1.09
N LYS A 155 -3.82 -56.24 -0.66
CA LYS A 155 -4.44 -56.70 0.58
C LYS A 155 -4.58 -58.22 0.50
N ALA A 156 -3.90 -58.92 1.41
CA ALA A 156 -4.03 -60.36 1.63
C ALA A 156 -5.44 -60.69 2.17
N PRO A 157 -5.95 -61.91 1.92
CA PRO A 157 -7.36 -62.28 2.06
C PRO A 157 -7.90 -62.28 3.50
#